data_AF-J6EQ16-F1
#
_entry.id   AF-J6EQ16-F1
#
_cell.length_a   1.000
_cell.length_b   1.000
_cell.length_c   1.000
_cell.angle_alpha   90.00
_cell.angle_beta   90.00
_cell.angle_gamma   90.00
#
_symmetry.space_group_name_H-M   'P 1'
#
loop_
_entity.id
_entity.type
_entity.pdbx_description
1 polymer ?
#
loop_
_entity_poly.entity_id
_entity_poly.type
_entity_poly.pdbx_seq_one_letter_code
_entity_poly.pdbx_strand_id
1 'polypeptide(L)'
;MTHHDGHHDELQQDQTGKVPNPANETQVIEALDQQRAVNDQGYVKKVLENYIDNRKKEGDNDAKISEKLNIVLDRFPHYKNIVDEITNARGLPPCTQGDQSKRV
;
A
#
# COMPACT_ATOMS: atom_id res chain seq x y z
N MET A 1 29.98 -20.52 40.40
CA MET A 1 29.83 -19.36 39.51
C MET A 1 28.42 -19.43 38.93
N THR A 2 27.52 -18.61 39.45
CA THR A 2 26.12 -18.49 39.03
C THR A 2 26.01 -17.58 37.79
N HIS A 3 25.20 -18.04 36.83
CA HIS A 3 24.43 -17.30 35.81
C HIS A 3 24.77 -15.82 35.56
N HIS A 4 25.08 -15.46 34.31
CA HIS A 4 24.79 -14.17 33.68
C HIS A 4 25.10 -14.29 32.17
N ASP A 5 24.07 -14.24 31.33
CA ASP A 5 24.03 -13.30 30.21
C ASP A 5 22.56 -13.12 29.80
N GLY A 6 21.88 -12.26 30.55
CA GLY A 6 20.81 -11.49 29.94
C GLY A 6 21.45 -10.28 29.29
N HIS A 7 21.22 -10.09 27.99
CA HIS A 7 20.92 -8.81 27.35
C HIS A 7 20.96 -8.98 25.82
N HIS A 8 19.83 -8.67 25.20
CA HIS A 8 19.67 -8.02 23.89
C HIS A 8 18.15 -8.14 23.66
N ASP A 9 17.34 -7.31 24.32
CA ASP A 9 17.01 -5.98 23.81
C ASP A 9 16.96 -6.01 22.28
N GLU A 10 15.96 -6.74 21.74
CA GLU A 10 15.50 -6.47 20.39
C GLU A 10 14.86 -5.08 20.43
N LEU A 11 15.75 -4.11 20.20
CA LEU A 11 15.48 -2.74 19.82
C LEU A 11 14.03 -2.60 19.38
N GLN A 12 13.24 -2.02 20.29
CA GLN A 12 11.91 -1.51 20.02
C GLN A 12 11.97 -0.81 18.67
N GLN A 13 11.32 -1.41 17.67
CA GLN A 13 11.24 -0.84 16.33
C GLN A 13 10.78 0.60 16.48
N ASP A 14 11.71 1.51 16.17
CA ASP A 14 11.53 2.95 16.08
C ASP A 14 10.09 3.29 15.68
N GLN A 15 9.31 3.78 16.65
CA GLN A 15 7.90 4.12 16.50
C GLN A 15 7.70 5.49 15.81
N THR A 16 8.67 5.96 15.03
CA THR A 16 8.61 7.24 14.31
C THR A 16 8.79 7.09 12.80
N GLY A 17 8.18 6.07 12.20
CA GLY A 17 8.28 5.91 10.74
C GLY A 17 7.60 4.70 10.12
N LYS A 18 6.78 3.96 10.87
CA LYS A 18 6.16 2.73 10.37
C LYS A 18 5.15 3.06 9.27
N VAL A 19 5.52 2.79 8.02
CA VAL A 19 4.56 2.74 6.93
C VAL A 19 3.62 1.57 7.21
N PRO A 20 2.29 1.78 7.21
CA PRO A 20 1.37 0.69 7.45
C PRO A 20 1.53 -0.39 6.38
N ASN A 21 1.23 -1.63 6.77
CA ASN A 21 1.22 -2.77 5.86
C ASN A 21 -0.24 -3.20 5.63
N PRO A 22 -1.02 -2.44 4.85
CA PRO A 22 -2.45 -2.69 4.68
C PRO A 22 -2.69 -4.05 4.00
N ALA A 23 -3.62 -4.83 4.53
CA ALA A 23 -4.00 -6.13 3.95
C ALA A 23 -5.20 -6.02 2.97
N ASN A 24 -5.95 -4.93 3.08
CA ASN A 24 -7.18 -4.66 2.33
C ASN A 24 -7.27 -3.18 1.94
N GLU A 25 -8.17 -2.89 1.01
CA GLU A 25 -8.42 -1.58 0.41
C GLU A 25 -8.82 -0.54 1.46
N THR A 26 -9.59 -0.93 2.48
CA THR A 26 -9.99 -0.05 3.58
C THR A 26 -8.77 0.49 4.33
N GLN A 27 -7.83 -0.37 4.69
CA GLN A 27 -6.59 0.05 5.36
C GLN A 27 -5.70 0.91 4.47
N VAL A 28 -5.70 0.67 3.15
CA VAL A 28 -5.01 1.56 2.20
C VAL A 28 -5.67 2.93 2.23
N ILE A 29 -7.00 2.99 2.12
CA ILE A 29 -7.76 4.23 2.13
C ILE A 29 -7.51 5.02 3.41
N GLU A 30 -7.57 4.36 4.58
CA GLU A 30 -7.27 4.99 5.86
C GLU A 30 -5.82 5.51 5.95
N ALA A 31 -4.86 4.78 5.39
CA ALA A 31 -3.47 5.23 5.34
C ALA A 31 -3.28 6.44 4.40
N LEU A 32 -3.98 6.46 3.27
CA LEU A 32 -3.92 7.54 2.29
C LEU A 32 -4.72 8.78 2.69
N ASP A 33 -5.70 8.63 3.59
CA ASP A 33 -6.46 9.75 4.18
C ASP A 33 -5.62 10.56 5.20
N GLN A 34 -4.54 9.97 5.72
CA GLN A 34 -3.68 10.66 6.69
C GLN A 34 -2.98 11.86 6.06
N GLN A 35 -2.86 12.96 6.81
CA GLN A 35 -2.13 14.16 6.38
C GLN A 35 -0.69 13.88 5.91
N ARG A 36 -0.07 12.80 6.44
CA ARG A 36 1.25 12.34 5.98
C ARG A 36 1.25 11.91 4.51
N ALA A 37 0.21 11.24 4.02
CA ALA A 37 0.08 10.82 2.63
C ALA A 37 -0.07 12.02 1.67
N VAL A 38 -0.64 13.13 2.15
CA VAL A 38 -0.72 14.38 1.38
C VAL A 38 0.64 15.05 1.26
N ASN A 39 1.43 15.05 2.34
CA ASN A 39 2.72 15.73 2.40
C ASN A 39 3.90 14.89 1.85
N ASP A 40 3.79 13.55 1.88
CA ASP A 40 4.88 12.63 1.51
C ASP A 40 4.41 11.60 0.49
N GLN A 41 4.72 11.85 -0.79
CA GLN A 41 4.42 10.89 -1.87
C GLN A 41 5.17 9.57 -1.71
N GLY A 42 6.34 9.58 -1.05
CA GLY A 42 7.11 8.37 -0.73
C GLY A 42 6.36 7.43 0.21
N TYR A 43 5.63 7.97 1.18
CA TYR A 43 4.74 7.23 2.06
C TYR A 43 3.61 6.56 1.27
N VAL A 44 2.92 7.31 0.39
CA VAL A 44 1.87 6.77 -0.49
C VAL A 44 2.39 5.60 -1.31
N LYS A 45 3.57 5.76 -1.93
CA LYS A 45 4.20 4.70 -2.71
C LYS A 45 4.46 3.44 -1.88
N LYS A 46 5.07 3.59 -0.69
CA LYS A 46 5.34 2.45 0.20
C LYS A 46 4.05 1.77 0.70
N VAL A 47 2.99 2.52 1.01
CA VAL A 47 1.68 1.95 1.42
C VAL A 47 1.11 1.07 0.32
N LEU A 48 1.13 1.55 -0.93
CA LEU A 48 0.63 0.83 -2.09
C LEU A 48 1.52 -0.38 -2.45
N GLU A 49 2.83 -0.25 -2.34
CA GLU A 49 3.76 -1.37 -2.54
C GLU A 49 3.56 -2.48 -1.50
N ASN A 50 3.43 -2.12 -0.22
CA ASN A 50 3.11 -3.03 0.88
C ASN A 50 1.77 -3.75 0.63
N TYR A 51 0.77 -3.00 0.18
CA TYR A 51 -0.53 -3.57 -0.19
C TYR A 51 -0.40 -4.64 -1.27
N ILE A 52 0.29 -4.34 -2.37
CA ILE A 52 0.51 -5.27 -3.49
C ILE A 52 1.25 -6.52 -3.01
N ASP A 53 2.31 -6.35 -2.22
CA ASP A 53 3.08 -7.47 -1.67
C ASP A 53 2.24 -8.39 -0.79
N ASN A 54 1.41 -7.81 0.10
CA ASN A 54 0.45 -8.57 0.88
C ASN A 54 -0.56 -9.31 -0.02
N ARG A 55 -1.14 -8.65 -1.03
CA ARG A 55 -2.09 -9.31 -1.95
C ARG A 55 -1.42 -10.46 -2.71
N LYS A 56 -0.17 -10.32 -3.14
CA LYS A 56 0.60 -11.41 -3.77
C LYS A 56 0.84 -12.57 -2.80
N LYS A 57 1.16 -12.29 -1.53
CA LYS A 57 1.33 -13.31 -0.49
C LYS A 57 0.04 -14.07 -0.19
N GLU A 58 -1.11 -13.38 -0.23
CA GLU A 58 -2.43 -13.98 -0.08
C GLU A 58 -2.87 -14.80 -1.32
N GLY A 59 -2.09 -14.78 -2.41
CA GLY A 59 -2.38 -15.51 -3.63
C GLY A 59 -3.30 -14.79 -4.62
N ASP A 60 -3.45 -13.46 -4.50
CA ASP A 60 -4.12 -12.69 -5.56
C ASP A 60 -3.25 -12.59 -6.81
N ASN A 61 -3.88 -12.81 -7.96
CA ASN A 61 -3.27 -12.57 -9.25
C ASN A 61 -3.20 -11.07 -9.57
N ASP A 62 -2.29 -10.70 -10.46
CA ASP A 62 -2.02 -9.33 -10.87
C ASP A 62 -3.29 -8.55 -11.30
N ALA A 63 -4.21 -9.20 -12.01
CA ALA A 63 -5.49 -8.62 -12.41
C ALA A 63 -6.37 -8.22 -11.21
N LYS A 64 -6.43 -9.08 -10.19
CA LYS A 64 -7.24 -8.85 -8.98
C LYS A 64 -6.62 -7.75 -8.12
N ILE A 65 -5.29 -7.67 -8.07
CA ILE A 65 -4.58 -6.56 -7.41
C ILE A 65 -4.89 -5.24 -8.11
N SER A 66 -4.86 -5.20 -9.45
CA SER A 66 -5.20 -4.00 -10.21
C SER A 66 -6.66 -3.57 -10.02
N GLU A 67 -7.61 -4.52 -9.99
CA GLU A 67 -9.02 -4.24 -9.68
C GLU A 67 -9.18 -3.60 -8.29
N LYS A 68 -8.42 -4.08 -7.30
CA LYS A 68 -8.46 -3.53 -5.94
C LYS A 68 -7.81 -2.15 -5.85
N LEU A 69 -6.71 -1.93 -6.58
CA LEU A 69 -6.09 -0.61 -6.69
C LEU A 69 -7.02 0.40 -7.39
N ASN A 70 -7.87 -0.03 -8.33
CA ASN A 70 -8.91 0.81 -8.92
C ASN A 70 -9.92 1.31 -7.87
N ILE A 71 -10.28 0.50 -6.86
CA ILE A 71 -11.16 0.93 -5.75
C ILE A 71 -10.50 2.06 -4.95
N VAL A 72 -9.20 1.95 -4.69
CA VAL A 72 -8.43 3.00 -4.00
C VAL A 72 -8.37 4.27 -4.85
N LEU A 73 -8.17 4.15 -6.16
CA LEU A 73 -8.15 5.29 -7.09
C LEU A 73 -9.50 5.98 -7.26
N ASP A 74 -10.60 5.25 -7.16
CA ASP A 74 -11.95 5.86 -7.17
C ASP A 74 -12.10 6.85 -6.00
N ARG A 75 -11.54 6.51 -4.83
CA ARG A 75 -11.54 7.38 -3.65
C ARG A 75 -10.47 8.49 -3.70
N PHE A 76 -9.29 8.18 -4.23
CA PHE A 76 -8.16 9.11 -4.31
C PHE A 76 -7.62 9.23 -5.75
N PRO A 77 -8.38 9.88 -6.66
CA PRO A 77 -8.00 9.96 -8.08
C PRO A 77 -6.71 10.75 -8.31
N HIS A 78 -6.33 11.63 -7.38
CA HIS A 78 -5.08 12.39 -7.45
C HIS A 78 -3.83 11.52 -7.29
N TYR A 79 -3.96 10.30 -6.75
CA TYR A 79 -2.85 9.34 -6.68
C TYR A 79 -2.72 8.45 -7.91
N LYS A 80 -3.51 8.70 -8.99
CA LYS A 80 -3.44 7.93 -10.24
C LYS A 80 -2.03 7.77 -10.76
N ASN A 81 -1.25 8.86 -10.83
CA ASN A 81 0.10 8.82 -11.36
C ASN A 81 1.02 7.91 -10.54
N ILE A 82 0.86 7.89 -9.21
CA ILE A 82 1.65 7.04 -8.32
C ILE A 82 1.24 5.57 -8.48
N VAL A 83 -0.06 5.28 -8.54
CA VAL A 83 -0.56 3.92 -8.77
C VAL A 83 -0.13 3.40 -10.14
N ASP A 84 -0.19 4.23 -11.19
CA ASP A 84 0.26 3.89 -12.55
C ASP A 84 1.76 3.56 -12.56
N GLU A 85 2.59 4.38 -11.90
CA GLU A 85 4.03 4.11 -11.74
C GLU A 85 4.29 2.77 -11.04
N ILE A 86 3.59 2.48 -9.95
CA ILE A 86 3.79 1.24 -9.18
C ILE A 86 3.29 0.03 -9.96
N THR A 87 2.11 0.13 -10.60
CA THR A 87 1.55 -0.96 -11.39
C THR A 87 2.47 -1.30 -12.57
N ASN A 88 2.94 -0.29 -13.29
CA ASN A 88 3.93 -0.46 -14.36
C ASN A 88 5.25 -1.08 -13.84
N ALA A 89 5.78 -0.56 -12.72
CA ALA A 89 7.03 -1.07 -12.12
C ALA A 89 6.91 -2.53 -11.64
N ARG A 90 5.71 -2.96 -11.22
CA ARG A 90 5.43 -4.31 -10.73
C ARG A 90 4.93 -5.26 -11.83
N GLY A 91 4.78 -4.79 -13.07
CA GLY A 91 4.22 -5.56 -14.17
C GLY A 91 2.72 -5.88 -14.00
N LEU A 92 2.01 -5.12 -13.17
CA LEU A 92 0.57 -5.22 -13.00
C LEU A 92 -0.15 -4.59 -14.19
N PRO A 93 -1.35 -5.08 -14.57
CA PRO A 93 -2.15 -4.40 -15.57
C PRO A 93 -2.50 -2.99 -15.10
N PRO A 94 -2.53 -2.01 -16.03
CA PRO A 94 -2.78 -0.62 -15.68
C PRO A 94 -4.16 -0.47 -15.05
N CYS A 95 -4.20 0.29 -13.96
CA CYS A 95 -5.46 0.62 -13.29
C CYS A 95 -6.28 1.54 -14.19
N THR A 96 -7.34 1.00 -14.77
CA THR A 96 -8.37 1.78 -15.48
C THR A 96 -9.19 2.56 -14.46
N GLN A 97 -8.77 3.79 -14.19
CA GLN A 97 -9.57 4.76 -13.44
C GLN A 97 -10.84 5.03 -14.26
N GLY A 98 -11.89 4.25 -13.98
CA GLY A 98 -13.23 4.37 -14.55
C GLY A 98 -13.26 4.84 -16.01
N ASP A 99 -13.23 3.89 -16.95
CA ASP A 99 -14.25 3.97 -18.00
C ASP A 99 -15.60 3.71 -17.31
N GLN A 100 -16.11 4.72 -16.57
CA GLN A 100 -17.51 4.81 -16.16
C GLN A 100 -18.34 5.47 -17.27
N SER A 101 -17.81 5.52 -18.50
CA SER A 101 -18.47 6.05 -19.70
C SER A 101 -19.46 5.04 -20.27
N LYS A 102 -20.57 4.84 -19.54
CA LYS A 102 -21.89 4.28 -19.92
C LYS A 102 -22.35 3.18 -18.96
N ARG A 103 -23.14 3.57 -17.98
CA ARG A 103 -24.42 2.89 -17.74
C ARG A 103 -25.51 3.94 -17.93
N VAL A 104 -26.11 3.90 -19.12
CA VAL A 104 -27.37 4.56 -19.47
C VAL A 104 -28.53 3.90 -18.74
#